data_AF-A0A6P6FHY8-F1
#
_entry.id   AF-A0A6P6FHY8-F1
#
_cell.length_a   1.000
_cell.length_b   1.000
_cell.length_c   1.000
_cell.angle_alpha   90.00
_cell.angle_beta   90.00
_cell.angle_gamma   90.00
#
_symmetry.space_group_name_H-M   'P 1'
#
loop_
_entity.id
_entity.type
_entity.pdbx_description
1 polymer ?
#
loop_
_entity_poly.entity_id
_entity_poly.type
_entity_poly.pdbx_seq_one_letter_code
_entity_poly.pdbx_strand_id
1 'polypeptide(L)'
;MKRQEQKRSDLDEQLKEYIAEWRKQRAKEEEELKRLKEKQAKRKITRADEEKRLAQKKKEEEERRQREIEEKKQRDIEEKRKRLEESEKKRQAMMQAMKDQANKKGPNFTITRKDLAGNLTSAQLERNKTKEQLEEEKKISLSIRIKPLEIDGMSIEKLRFKATELWDTIVKLETEKYDLEERQKRQDYDLKELKERQKQQLRHKALKKGLDPEALTGKYPPKIQVASKYERRVDTRSYDDKKKLFEGGYDTLLAEYNEKLWKQKTEQFMKRNKTKLPKWFGERPGKKPGDPESPEGEEDVKAAAEDEELEEPQFEEEEEEEEEEEEEEEEEEKKEGEGEGEEEEEEEEEEEEEEEEEEEEEEEEEEE
;
A
#
# COMPACT_ATOMS: atom_id res chain seq x y z
N MET A 1 -52.98 49.82 45.81
CA MET A 1 -51.81 49.19 46.46
C MET A 1 -52.01 47.68 46.61
N LYS A 2 -52.79 47.16 47.56
CA LYS A 2 -52.94 45.69 47.79
C LYS A 2 -53.24 44.82 46.56
N ARG A 3 -54.17 45.22 45.68
CA ARG A 3 -54.51 44.44 44.46
C ARG A 3 -53.40 44.44 43.39
N GLN A 4 -52.54 45.46 43.38
CA GLN A 4 -51.39 45.50 42.48
C GLN A 4 -50.21 44.69 43.06
N GLU A 5 -50.00 44.73 44.37
CA GLU A 5 -49.01 43.88 45.06
C GLU A 5 -49.33 42.41 44.90
N GLN A 6 -50.60 42.03 45.00
CA GLN A 6 -51.03 40.64 44.80
C GLN A 6 -50.79 40.16 43.36
N LYS A 7 -51.15 40.98 42.36
CA LYS A 7 -50.82 40.67 40.95
C LYS A 7 -49.32 40.54 40.68
N ARG A 8 -48.48 41.34 41.35
CA ARG A 8 -47.00 41.23 41.24
C ARG A 8 -46.50 39.95 41.91
N SER A 9 -47.05 39.60 43.07
CA SER A 9 -46.74 38.34 43.76
C SER A 9 -47.14 37.13 42.92
N ASP A 10 -48.32 37.13 42.31
CA ASP A 10 -48.81 36.05 41.44
C ASP A 10 -47.90 35.87 40.21
N LEU A 11 -47.44 36.99 39.61
CA LEU A 11 -46.46 37.00 38.51
C LEU A 11 -45.09 36.46 38.94
N ASP A 12 -44.62 36.83 40.13
CA ASP A 12 -43.35 36.35 40.68
C ASP A 12 -43.42 34.84 41.01
N GLU A 13 -44.58 34.33 41.41
CA GLU A 13 -44.82 32.91 41.64
C GLU A 13 -44.84 32.12 40.32
N GLN A 14 -45.55 32.59 39.31
CA GLN A 14 -45.54 32.00 37.96
C GLN A 14 -44.13 31.97 37.35
N LEU A 15 -43.34 33.04 37.52
CA LEU A 15 -41.94 33.08 37.09
C LEU A 15 -41.08 32.04 37.82
N LYS A 16 -41.28 31.85 39.12
CA LYS A 16 -40.56 30.82 39.89
C LYS A 16 -40.92 29.41 39.44
N GLU A 17 -42.19 29.14 39.19
CA GLU A 17 -42.67 27.86 38.66
C GLU A 17 -42.08 27.58 37.28
N TYR A 18 -42.10 28.56 36.37
CA TYR A 18 -41.49 28.43 35.04
C TYR A 18 -39.98 28.17 35.11
N ILE A 19 -39.25 28.87 35.99
CA ILE A 19 -37.81 28.63 36.20
C ILE A 19 -37.56 27.22 36.76
N ALA A 20 -38.42 26.74 37.67
CA ALA A 20 -38.30 25.40 38.25
C ALA A 20 -38.59 24.31 37.20
N GLU A 21 -39.59 24.49 36.35
CA GLU A 21 -39.90 23.58 35.25
C GLU A 21 -38.77 23.54 34.22
N TRP A 22 -38.22 24.69 33.84
CA TRP A 22 -37.10 24.77 32.90
C TRP A 22 -35.85 24.07 33.44
N ARG A 23 -35.53 24.25 34.73
CA ARG A 23 -34.44 23.51 35.39
C ARG A 23 -34.68 22.00 35.40
N LYS A 24 -35.93 21.58 35.60
CA LYS A 24 -36.31 20.17 35.61
C LYS A 24 -36.22 19.55 34.20
N GLN A 25 -36.58 20.30 33.16
CA GLN A 25 -36.40 19.88 31.76
C GLN A 25 -34.91 19.75 31.43
N ARG A 26 -34.10 20.79 31.69
CA ARG A 26 -32.64 20.74 31.49
C ARG A 26 -31.98 19.60 32.24
N ALA A 27 -32.38 19.33 33.49
CA ALA A 27 -31.84 18.21 34.26
C ALA A 27 -32.18 16.85 33.64
N LYS A 28 -33.41 16.67 33.14
CA LYS A 28 -33.81 15.44 32.44
C LYS A 28 -33.03 15.24 31.15
N GLU A 29 -32.90 16.29 30.34
CA GLU A 29 -32.13 16.24 29.09
C GLU A 29 -30.64 15.94 29.35
N GLU A 30 -30.04 16.54 30.39
CA GLU A 30 -28.67 16.26 30.79
C GLU A 30 -28.50 14.81 31.28
N GLU A 31 -29.46 14.27 32.05
CA GLU A 31 -29.45 12.87 32.50
C GLU A 31 -29.60 11.88 31.32
N GLU A 32 -30.46 12.18 30.36
CA GLU A 32 -30.64 11.37 29.15
C GLU A 32 -29.39 11.39 28.27
N LEU A 33 -28.79 12.57 28.04
CA LEU A 33 -27.51 12.70 27.33
C LEU A 33 -26.40 11.92 28.04
N LYS A 34 -26.33 11.99 29.37
CA LYS A 34 -25.36 11.23 30.15
C LYS A 34 -25.59 9.73 30.02
N ARG A 35 -26.84 9.26 30.08
CA ARG A 35 -27.20 7.85 29.89
C ARG A 35 -26.84 7.35 28.49
N LEU A 36 -27.04 8.16 27.45
CA LEU A 36 -26.65 7.84 26.08
C LEU A 36 -25.13 7.75 25.93
N LYS A 37 -24.38 8.71 26.50
CA LYS A 37 -22.91 8.67 26.52
C LYS A 37 -22.38 7.45 27.28
N GLU A 38 -22.99 7.09 28.41
CA GLU A 38 -22.63 5.87 29.15
C GLU A 38 -22.93 4.59 28.37
N LYS A 39 -24.05 4.52 27.64
CA LYS A 39 -24.34 3.39 26.74
C LYS A 39 -23.32 3.29 25.60
N GLN A 40 -22.97 4.42 24.98
CA GLN A 40 -21.96 4.47 23.92
C GLN A 40 -20.58 4.05 24.45
N ALA A 41 -20.20 4.54 25.64
CA ALA A 41 -18.96 4.14 26.31
C ALA A 41 -18.94 2.65 26.64
N LYS A 42 -20.05 2.10 27.16
CA LYS A 42 -20.17 0.65 27.41
C LYS A 42 -20.05 -0.16 26.12
N ARG A 43 -20.73 0.24 25.03
CA ARG A 43 -20.60 -0.41 23.71
C ARG A 43 -19.17 -0.36 23.17
N LYS A 44 -18.45 0.73 23.41
CA LYS A 44 -17.04 0.86 23.01
C LYS A 44 -16.14 -0.08 23.82
N ILE A 45 -16.40 -0.21 25.12
CA ILE A 45 -15.66 -1.13 26.00
C ILE A 45 -15.94 -2.58 25.62
N THR A 46 -17.20 -2.96 25.37
CA THR A 46 -17.54 -4.34 24.97
C THR A 46 -16.91 -4.70 23.63
N ARG A 47 -16.96 -3.81 22.63
CA ARG A 47 -16.28 -4.01 21.35
C ARG A 47 -14.77 -4.16 21.53
N ALA A 48 -14.15 -3.31 22.35
CA ALA A 48 -12.71 -3.40 22.61
C ALA A 48 -12.33 -4.69 23.37
N ASP A 49 -13.19 -5.22 24.23
CA ASP A 49 -12.96 -6.46 24.96
C ASP A 49 -13.14 -7.69 24.06
N GLU A 50 -14.15 -7.68 23.20
CA GLU A 50 -14.37 -8.71 22.17
C GLU A 50 -13.23 -8.74 21.15
N GLU A 51 -12.78 -7.59 20.68
CA GLU A 51 -11.64 -7.45 19.77
C GLU A 51 -10.35 -7.95 20.43
N LYS A 52 -10.09 -7.59 21.70
CA LYS A 52 -8.95 -8.12 22.45
C LYS A 52 -9.01 -9.63 22.62
N ARG A 53 -10.19 -10.20 22.88
CA ARG A 53 -10.38 -11.65 23.01
C ARG A 53 -10.14 -12.37 21.68
N LEU A 54 -10.62 -11.81 20.57
CA LEU A 54 -10.37 -12.36 19.23
C LEU A 54 -8.91 -12.22 18.83
N ALA A 55 -8.27 -11.09 19.12
CA ALA A 55 -6.85 -10.87 18.88
C ALA A 55 -5.96 -11.80 19.71
N GLN A 56 -6.31 -12.06 20.97
CA GLN A 56 -5.61 -13.05 21.81
C GLN A 56 -5.74 -14.47 21.24
N LYS A 57 -6.93 -14.88 20.82
CA LYS A 57 -7.14 -16.19 20.16
C LYS A 57 -6.37 -16.31 18.85
N LYS A 58 -6.39 -15.26 18.01
CA LYS A 58 -5.64 -15.23 16.74
C LYS A 58 -4.12 -15.30 17.00
N LYS A 59 -3.62 -14.59 18.02
CA LYS A 59 -2.22 -14.63 18.42
C LYS A 59 -1.80 -15.99 18.96
N GLU A 60 -2.62 -16.65 19.78
CA GLU A 60 -2.35 -18.01 20.26
C GLU A 60 -2.36 -19.04 19.11
N GLU A 61 -3.27 -18.90 18.14
CA GLU A 61 -3.33 -19.77 16.96
C GLU A 61 -2.14 -19.54 16.01
N GLU A 62 -1.76 -18.29 15.78
CA GLU A 62 -0.59 -17.92 14.99
C GLU A 62 0.71 -18.35 15.68
N GLU A 63 0.83 -18.17 16.99
CA GLU A 63 1.99 -18.62 17.77
C GLU A 63 2.09 -20.16 17.77
N ARG A 64 0.95 -20.86 17.84
CA ARG A 64 0.92 -22.32 17.67
C ARG A 64 1.34 -22.74 16.26
N ARG A 65 0.87 -22.06 15.22
CA ARG A 65 1.26 -22.32 13.82
C ARG A 65 2.74 -22.02 13.59
N GLN A 66 3.27 -20.94 14.16
CA GLN A 66 4.68 -20.59 14.11
C GLN A 66 5.54 -21.62 14.85
N ARG A 67 5.12 -22.09 16.04
CA ARG A 67 5.80 -23.18 16.75
C ARG A 67 5.78 -24.49 15.96
N GLU A 68 4.67 -24.84 15.33
CA GLU A 68 4.57 -26.03 14.47
C GLU A 68 5.46 -25.91 13.22
N ILE A 69 5.57 -24.71 12.62
CA ILE A 69 6.48 -24.44 11.49
C ILE A 69 7.94 -24.46 11.92
N GLU A 70 8.28 -23.87 13.06
CA GLU A 70 9.64 -23.85 13.61
C GLU A 70 10.08 -25.27 14.02
N GLU A 71 9.20 -26.06 14.61
CA GLU A 71 9.45 -27.46 14.96
C GLU A 71 9.59 -28.33 13.70
N LYS A 72 8.76 -28.12 12.68
CA LYS A 72 8.91 -28.80 11.38
C LYS A 72 10.20 -28.38 10.67
N LYS A 73 10.58 -27.11 10.73
CA LYS A 73 11.83 -26.58 10.17
C LYS A 73 13.05 -27.13 10.91
N GLN A 74 13.00 -27.26 12.24
CA GLN A 74 14.04 -27.90 13.03
C GLN A 74 14.14 -29.40 12.72
N ARG A 75 13.01 -30.11 12.59
CA ARG A 75 12.99 -31.51 12.15
C ARG A 75 13.55 -31.69 10.74
N ASP A 76 13.21 -30.81 9.80
CA ASP A 76 13.74 -30.83 8.44
C ASP A 76 15.24 -30.48 8.40
N ILE A 77 15.73 -29.59 9.28
CA ILE A 77 17.16 -29.28 9.42
C ILE A 77 17.91 -30.45 10.06
N GLU A 78 17.36 -31.11 11.07
CA GLU A 78 17.95 -32.31 11.69
C GLU A 78 17.94 -33.52 10.75
N GLU A 79 16.87 -33.72 9.97
CA GLU A 79 16.78 -34.76 8.96
C GLU A 79 17.70 -34.49 7.78
N LYS A 80 17.81 -33.24 7.31
CA LYS A 80 18.81 -32.84 6.30
C LYS A 80 20.23 -32.95 6.83
N ARG A 81 20.48 -32.61 8.10
CA ARG A 81 21.79 -32.76 8.75
C ARG A 81 22.14 -34.25 8.87
N LYS A 82 21.20 -35.10 9.25
CA LYS A 82 21.40 -36.56 9.33
C LYS A 82 21.54 -37.20 7.96
N ARG A 83 20.83 -36.72 6.93
CA ARG A 83 20.98 -37.14 5.54
C ARG A 83 22.30 -36.67 4.94
N LEU A 84 22.76 -35.47 5.29
CA LEU A 84 24.09 -34.98 4.94
C LEU A 84 25.18 -35.78 5.67
N GLU A 85 25.01 -36.11 6.95
CA GLU A 85 25.95 -36.92 7.74
C GLU A 85 26.00 -38.38 7.26
N GLU A 86 24.88 -38.98 6.88
CA GLU A 86 24.85 -40.30 6.23
C GLU A 86 25.43 -40.25 4.82
N SER A 87 25.19 -39.17 4.06
CA SER A 87 25.80 -38.98 2.74
C SER A 87 27.28 -38.64 2.82
N GLU A 88 27.74 -37.98 3.88
CA GLU A 88 29.13 -37.63 4.14
C GLU A 88 29.87 -38.86 4.66
N LYS A 89 29.26 -39.67 5.52
CA LYS A 89 29.80 -40.98 5.91
C LYS A 89 29.88 -41.93 4.71
N LYS A 90 28.89 -41.91 3.81
CA LYS A 90 28.87 -42.69 2.57
C LYS A 90 29.84 -42.14 1.53
N ARG A 91 30.01 -40.81 1.44
CA ARG A 91 30.99 -40.12 0.59
C ARG A 91 32.40 -40.24 1.15
N GLN A 92 32.60 -40.36 2.45
CA GLN A 92 33.88 -40.60 3.11
C GLN A 92 34.28 -42.07 2.93
N ALA A 93 33.33 -43.00 3.01
CA ALA A 93 33.55 -44.40 2.61
C ALA A 93 33.83 -44.55 1.10
N MET A 94 33.15 -43.79 0.25
CA MET A 94 33.34 -43.80 -1.20
C MET A 94 34.60 -43.01 -1.63
N MET A 95 34.98 -41.93 -0.95
CA MET A 95 36.28 -41.23 -1.12
C MET A 95 37.42 -42.07 -0.60
N GLN A 96 37.24 -42.87 0.45
CA GLN A 96 38.25 -43.84 0.87
C GLN A 96 38.42 -44.94 -0.18
N ALA A 97 37.34 -45.33 -0.87
CA ALA A 97 37.38 -46.29 -1.99
C ALA A 97 37.83 -45.67 -3.34
N MET A 98 37.66 -44.37 -3.54
CA MET A 98 37.99 -43.66 -4.78
C MET A 98 39.32 -42.87 -4.67
N LYS A 99 39.88 -42.68 -3.47
CA LYS A 99 41.27 -42.23 -3.27
C LYS A 99 42.29 -43.26 -3.78
N ASP A 100 41.85 -44.51 -4.00
CA ASP A 100 42.58 -45.54 -4.74
C ASP A 100 42.38 -45.46 -6.27
N GLN A 101 41.57 -44.52 -6.78
CA GLN A 101 41.27 -44.38 -8.21
C GLN A 101 41.23 -42.90 -8.63
N ALA A 102 42.43 -42.34 -8.72
CA ALA A 102 42.83 -41.06 -9.31
C ALA A 102 41.85 -40.34 -10.27
N ASN A 103 41.83 -39.00 -10.12
CA ASN A 103 41.87 -37.98 -11.18
C ASN A 103 40.82 -38.01 -12.31
N LYS A 104 39.97 -36.96 -12.38
CA LYS A 104 39.93 -35.98 -13.50
C LYS A 104 38.73 -35.01 -13.38
N LYS A 105 38.97 -33.81 -13.95
CA LYS A 105 38.21 -32.55 -13.91
C LYS A 105 37.00 -32.53 -14.86
N GLY A 106 36.02 -31.66 -14.58
CA GLY A 106 35.06 -31.10 -15.55
C GLY A 106 34.02 -30.18 -14.89
N PRO A 107 33.58 -29.05 -15.51
CA PRO A 107 33.23 -27.80 -14.83
C PRO A 107 31.73 -27.51 -14.63
N ASN A 108 31.47 -26.49 -13.79
CA ASN A 108 30.21 -26.06 -13.21
C ASN A 108 29.87 -24.63 -13.68
N PHE A 109 28.70 -24.38 -14.29
CA PHE A 109 28.07 -23.05 -14.36
C PHE A 109 26.54 -23.18 -14.53
N THR A 110 25.78 -22.57 -13.62
CA THR A 110 24.34 -22.28 -13.74
C THR A 110 24.17 -20.79 -13.44
N ILE A 111 23.63 -20.04 -14.41
CA ILE A 111 23.26 -18.63 -14.25
C ILE A 111 21.98 -18.58 -13.40
N THR A 112 22.06 -17.98 -12.22
CA THR A 112 20.89 -17.64 -11.41
C THR A 112 20.32 -16.32 -11.90
N ARG A 113 19.15 -16.33 -12.54
CA ARG A 113 18.32 -15.13 -12.69
C ARG A 113 18.03 -14.58 -11.30
N LYS A 114 18.25 -13.29 -11.12
CA LYS A 114 18.12 -12.57 -9.86
C LYS A 114 16.64 -12.21 -9.68
N ASP A 115 16.00 -12.81 -8.67
CA ASP A 115 14.60 -12.57 -8.34
C ASP A 115 14.36 -11.10 -7.95
N LEU A 116 13.55 -10.38 -8.74
CA LEU A 116 13.04 -9.04 -8.45
C LEU A 116 11.97 -9.02 -7.34
N ALA A 117 11.68 -10.15 -6.69
CA ALA A 117 10.65 -10.27 -5.65
C ALA A 117 11.07 -9.72 -4.27
N GLY A 118 12.30 -9.20 -4.13
CA GLY A 118 12.89 -8.89 -2.82
C GLY A 118 12.46 -7.55 -2.18
N ASN A 119 11.83 -6.64 -2.93
CA ASN A 119 11.65 -5.25 -2.48
C ASN A 119 10.21 -4.76 -2.34
N LEU A 120 9.19 -5.56 -2.67
CA LEU A 120 7.81 -5.17 -2.40
C LEU A 120 7.42 -5.57 -0.97
N THR A 121 6.86 -4.63 -0.22
CA THR A 121 6.27 -4.94 1.10
C THR A 121 5.10 -5.90 0.91
N SER A 122 4.80 -6.73 1.91
CA SER A 122 3.67 -7.68 1.82
C SER A 122 2.34 -7.00 1.51
N ALA A 123 2.15 -5.75 1.96
CA ALA A 123 0.97 -4.94 1.65
C ALA A 123 0.92 -4.44 0.21
N GLN A 124 2.08 -4.18 -0.43
CA GLN A 124 2.13 -3.82 -1.84
C GLN A 124 1.89 -5.04 -2.74
N LEU A 125 2.39 -6.21 -2.35
CA LEU A 125 2.04 -7.47 -3.03
C LEU A 125 0.55 -7.78 -2.94
N GLU A 126 -0.09 -7.54 -1.78
CA GLU A 126 -1.54 -7.77 -1.62
C GLU A 126 -2.40 -6.78 -2.41
N ARG A 127 -1.95 -5.54 -2.57
CA ARG A 127 -2.63 -4.53 -3.39
C ARG A 127 -2.49 -4.79 -4.90
N ASN A 128 -1.42 -5.45 -5.33
CA ASN A 128 -1.19 -5.80 -6.73
C ASN A 128 -1.75 -7.19 -7.12
N LYS A 129 -2.56 -7.81 -6.25
CA LYS A 129 -3.26 -9.05 -6.62
C LYS A 129 -4.36 -8.71 -7.62
N THR A 130 -4.41 -9.44 -8.72
CA THR A 130 -5.48 -9.29 -9.70
C THR A 130 -6.82 -9.69 -9.09
N LYS A 131 -7.92 -9.14 -9.64
CA LYS A 131 -9.31 -9.45 -9.22
C LYS A 131 -9.55 -10.97 -9.16
N GLU A 132 -9.04 -11.70 -10.15
CA GLU A 132 -9.11 -13.16 -10.23
C GLU A 132 -8.38 -13.86 -9.07
N GLN A 133 -7.19 -13.39 -8.66
CA GLN A 133 -6.46 -13.95 -7.52
C GLN A 133 -7.20 -13.74 -6.19
N LEU A 134 -7.84 -12.57 -6.01
CA LEU A 134 -8.64 -12.29 -4.82
C LEU A 134 -9.91 -13.17 -4.77
N GLU A 135 -10.55 -13.42 -5.91
CA GLU A 135 -11.69 -14.32 -6.00
C GLU A 135 -11.32 -15.77 -5.73
N GLU A 136 -10.18 -16.24 -6.24
CA GLU A 136 -9.65 -17.57 -5.93
C GLU A 136 -9.31 -17.71 -4.45
N GLU A 137 -8.64 -16.71 -3.85
CA GLU A 137 -8.36 -16.69 -2.41
C GLU A 137 -9.65 -16.66 -1.58
N LYS A 138 -10.68 -15.91 -2.01
CA LYS A 138 -12.01 -15.90 -1.39
C LYS A 138 -12.67 -17.27 -1.50
N LYS A 139 -12.63 -17.91 -2.67
CA LYS A 139 -13.19 -19.26 -2.90
C LYS A 139 -12.49 -20.32 -2.05
N ILE A 140 -11.16 -20.28 -1.99
CA ILE A 140 -10.37 -21.17 -1.13
C ILE A 140 -10.71 -20.92 0.34
N SER A 141 -10.77 -19.65 0.77
CA SER A 141 -11.13 -19.28 2.14
C SER A 141 -12.53 -19.76 2.53
N LEU A 142 -13.50 -19.62 1.63
CA LEU A 142 -14.87 -20.11 1.82
C LEU A 142 -14.90 -21.64 1.89
N SER A 143 -14.13 -22.34 1.06
CA SER A 143 -14.05 -23.81 1.12
C SER A 143 -13.45 -24.34 2.42
N ILE A 144 -12.55 -23.59 3.06
CA ILE A 144 -11.96 -23.95 4.36
C ILE A 144 -12.96 -23.66 5.49
N ARG A 145 -13.68 -22.54 5.41
CA ARG A 145 -14.64 -22.11 6.43
C ARG A 145 -15.94 -22.93 6.36
N ILE A 146 -16.42 -23.25 5.17
CA ILE A 146 -17.63 -24.04 4.90
C ILE A 146 -17.19 -25.49 4.69
N LYS A 147 -17.05 -26.24 5.78
CA LYS A 147 -16.78 -27.67 5.71
C LYS A 147 -18.00 -28.40 5.14
N PRO A 148 -17.81 -29.30 4.15
CA PRO A 148 -18.88 -30.18 3.68
C PRO A 148 -19.53 -30.95 4.83
N LEU A 149 -20.86 -31.03 4.81
CA LEU A 149 -21.64 -31.69 5.86
C LEU A 149 -21.63 -33.20 5.62
N GLU A 150 -20.91 -33.93 6.47
CA GLU A 150 -20.99 -35.40 6.53
C GLU A 150 -22.17 -35.81 7.39
N ILE A 151 -23.34 -36.04 6.78
CA ILE A 151 -24.59 -36.42 7.49
C ILE A 151 -24.89 -37.93 7.46
N ASP A 152 -24.18 -38.70 6.64
CA ASP A 152 -24.42 -40.13 6.48
C ASP A 152 -24.01 -40.94 7.72
N GLY A 153 -24.95 -41.73 8.22
CA GLY A 153 -24.75 -42.60 9.38
C GLY A 153 -24.92 -41.93 10.75
N MET A 154 -25.33 -40.66 10.81
CA MET A 154 -25.67 -40.00 12.09
C MET A 154 -27.03 -40.47 12.65
N SER A 155 -27.12 -40.57 13.97
CA SER A 155 -28.40 -40.82 14.66
C SER A 155 -29.28 -39.56 14.69
N ILE A 156 -30.60 -39.75 14.82
CA ILE A 156 -31.60 -38.65 14.81
C ILE A 156 -31.28 -37.57 15.85
N GLU A 157 -30.84 -37.94 17.05
CA GLU A 157 -30.45 -36.98 18.10
C GLU A 157 -29.22 -36.16 17.71
N LYS A 158 -28.22 -36.79 17.06
CA LYS A 158 -27.02 -36.08 16.57
C LYS A 158 -27.36 -35.15 15.41
N LEU A 159 -28.28 -35.53 14.54
CA LEU A 159 -28.78 -34.67 13.46
C LEU A 159 -29.50 -33.44 14.01
N ARG A 160 -30.32 -33.59 15.04
CA ARG A 160 -30.97 -32.45 15.73
C ARG A 160 -29.95 -31.51 16.36
N PHE A 161 -28.97 -32.05 17.05
CA PHE A 161 -27.90 -31.24 17.65
C PHE A 161 -27.09 -30.49 16.58
N LYS A 162 -26.73 -31.15 15.48
CA LYS A 162 -26.05 -30.51 14.35
C LYS A 162 -26.87 -29.40 13.69
N ALA A 163 -28.18 -29.58 13.55
CA ALA A 163 -29.06 -28.54 13.04
C ALA A 163 -29.07 -27.30 13.96
N THR A 164 -29.12 -27.49 15.29
CA THR A 164 -29.04 -26.39 16.26
C THR A 164 -27.69 -25.68 16.20
N GLU A 165 -26.58 -26.43 16.12
CA GLU A 165 -25.23 -25.83 15.99
C GLU A 165 -25.08 -24.98 14.72
N LEU A 166 -25.58 -25.47 13.59
CA LEU A 166 -25.57 -24.72 12.32
C LEU A 166 -26.43 -23.47 12.43
N TRP A 167 -27.61 -23.57 13.03
CA TRP A 167 -28.50 -22.43 13.26
C TRP A 167 -27.83 -21.36 14.13
N ASP A 168 -27.22 -21.73 15.25
CA ASP A 168 -26.50 -20.80 16.12
C ASP A 168 -25.30 -20.14 15.40
N THR A 169 -24.67 -20.87 14.48
CA THR A 169 -23.54 -20.37 13.68
C THR A 169 -24.03 -19.37 12.62
N ILE A 170 -25.13 -19.67 11.93
CA ILE A 170 -25.76 -18.78 10.95
C ILE A 170 -26.16 -17.47 11.63
N VAL A 171 -26.85 -17.54 12.78
CA VAL A 171 -27.27 -16.33 13.52
C VAL A 171 -26.06 -15.45 13.88
N LYS A 172 -24.94 -16.03 14.31
CA LYS A 172 -23.71 -15.27 14.59
C LYS A 172 -23.13 -14.63 13.34
N LEU A 173 -23.00 -15.38 12.23
CA LEU A 173 -22.47 -14.85 10.98
C LEU A 173 -23.34 -13.71 10.45
N GLU A 174 -24.66 -13.79 10.60
CA GLU A 174 -25.57 -12.74 10.14
C GLU A 174 -25.48 -11.47 11.00
N THR A 175 -25.25 -11.62 12.31
CA THR A 175 -24.94 -10.45 13.15
C THR A 175 -23.59 -9.83 12.81
N GLU A 176 -22.57 -10.65 12.49
CA GLU A 176 -21.25 -10.15 12.08
C GLU A 176 -21.31 -9.44 10.71
N LYS A 177 -22.11 -9.98 9.77
CA LYS A 177 -22.38 -9.36 8.46
C LYS A 177 -23.00 -7.98 8.62
N TYR A 178 -24.07 -7.87 9.41
CA TYR A 178 -24.71 -6.58 9.69
C TYR A 178 -23.73 -5.53 10.27
N ASP A 179 -22.90 -5.93 11.24
CA ASP A 179 -21.90 -5.04 11.84
C ASP A 179 -20.81 -4.60 10.83
N LEU A 180 -20.50 -5.44 9.83
CA LEU A 180 -19.57 -5.12 8.75
C LEU A 180 -20.21 -4.19 7.72
N GLU A 181 -21.46 -4.42 7.33
CA GLU A 181 -22.21 -3.56 6.41
C GLU A 181 -22.38 -2.15 6.99
N GLU A 182 -22.75 -2.03 8.27
CA GLU A 182 -22.84 -0.73 8.94
C GLU A 182 -21.48 -0.02 9.03
N ARG A 183 -20.39 -0.78 9.13
CA ARG A 183 -19.03 -0.21 9.08
C ARG A 183 -18.67 0.25 7.68
N GLN A 184 -19.03 -0.51 6.66
CA GLN A 184 -18.81 -0.17 5.25
C GLN A 184 -19.52 1.14 4.92
N LYS A 185 -20.84 1.25 5.20
CA LYS A 185 -21.61 2.49 4.99
C LYS A 185 -20.96 3.71 5.64
N ARG A 186 -20.42 3.54 6.85
CA ARG A 186 -19.70 4.61 7.54
C ARG A 186 -18.39 4.98 6.84
N GLN A 187 -17.63 3.99 6.38
CA GLN A 187 -16.40 4.22 5.63
C GLN A 187 -16.69 4.91 4.29
N ASP A 188 -17.77 4.54 3.61
CA ASP A 188 -18.20 5.16 2.35
C ASP A 188 -18.58 6.62 2.58
N TYR A 189 -19.32 6.93 3.66
CA TYR A 189 -19.59 8.30 4.07
C TYR A 189 -18.29 9.08 4.35
N ASP A 190 -17.37 8.50 5.13
CA ASP A 190 -16.08 9.14 5.43
C ASP A 190 -15.26 9.38 4.14
N LEU A 191 -15.30 8.45 3.18
CA LEU A 191 -14.66 8.60 1.86
C LEU A 191 -15.30 9.70 1.02
N LYS A 192 -16.64 9.76 0.93
CA LYS A 192 -17.39 10.83 0.25
C LYS A 192 -17.03 12.19 0.84
N GLU A 193 -16.98 12.32 2.18
CA GLU A 193 -16.58 13.57 2.84
C GLU A 193 -15.12 13.94 2.55
N LEU A 194 -14.20 12.97 2.54
CA LEU A 194 -12.79 13.22 2.23
C LEU A 194 -12.58 13.64 0.77
N LYS A 195 -13.27 12.99 -0.19
CA LYS A 195 -13.26 13.38 -1.62
C LYS A 195 -13.76 14.81 -1.78
N GLU A 196 -14.87 15.20 -1.13
CA GLU A 196 -15.40 16.57 -1.21
C GLU A 196 -14.45 17.60 -0.56
N ARG A 197 -13.87 17.29 0.61
CA ARG A 197 -12.84 18.14 1.23
C ARG A 197 -11.61 18.32 0.32
N GLN A 198 -11.19 17.26 -0.38
CA GLN A 198 -10.12 17.34 -1.36
C GLN A 198 -10.51 18.22 -2.54
N LYS A 199 -11.73 18.05 -3.09
CA LYS A 199 -12.28 18.88 -4.17
C LYS A 199 -12.30 20.37 -3.78
N GLN A 200 -12.71 20.69 -2.55
CA GLN A 200 -12.68 22.06 -2.02
C GLN A 200 -11.27 22.63 -1.89
N GLN A 201 -10.31 21.82 -1.42
CA GLN A 201 -8.91 22.24 -1.36
C GLN A 201 -8.34 22.51 -2.76
N LEU A 202 -8.66 21.67 -3.75
CA LEU A 202 -8.25 21.84 -5.13
C LEU A 202 -8.88 23.09 -5.75
N ARG A 203 -10.19 23.32 -5.54
CA ARG A 203 -10.91 24.53 -5.96
C ARG A 203 -10.28 25.81 -5.40
N HIS A 204 -9.98 25.83 -4.10
CA HIS A 204 -9.33 26.98 -3.47
C HIS A 204 -7.88 27.17 -3.95
N LYS A 205 -7.16 26.08 -4.24
CA LYS A 205 -5.82 26.13 -4.85
C LYS A 205 -5.85 26.65 -6.28
N ALA A 206 -6.86 26.28 -7.07
CA ALA A 206 -7.08 26.79 -8.42
C ALA A 206 -7.38 28.29 -8.41
N LEU A 207 -8.32 28.73 -7.55
CA LEU A 207 -8.63 30.14 -7.33
C LEU A 207 -7.39 30.97 -6.92
N LYS A 208 -6.55 30.44 -6.00
CA LYS A 208 -5.29 31.09 -5.61
C LYS A 208 -4.27 31.20 -6.75
N LYS A 209 -4.29 30.24 -7.68
CA LYS A 209 -3.46 30.26 -8.89
C LYS A 209 -4.06 31.12 -10.02
N GLY A 210 -5.24 31.72 -9.81
CA GLY A 210 -5.96 32.46 -10.85
C GLY A 210 -6.52 31.58 -11.96
N LEU A 211 -6.61 30.27 -11.72
CA LEU A 211 -7.26 29.30 -12.59
C LEU A 211 -8.75 29.18 -12.24
N ASP A 212 -9.51 28.63 -13.16
CA ASP A 212 -10.92 28.29 -12.94
C ASP A 212 -11.07 27.35 -11.74
N PRO A 213 -12.04 27.54 -10.83
CA PRO A 213 -12.34 26.63 -9.72
C PRO A 213 -12.23 25.13 -10.04
N GLU A 214 -12.64 24.69 -11.23
CA GLU A 214 -12.64 23.26 -11.61
C GLU A 214 -11.42 22.82 -12.43
N ALA A 215 -10.50 23.74 -12.72
CA ALA A 215 -9.35 23.44 -13.57
C ALA A 215 -8.37 22.42 -12.95
N LEU A 216 -8.46 22.17 -11.64
CA LEU A 216 -7.60 21.24 -10.92
C LEU A 216 -8.35 20.00 -10.42
N THR A 217 -9.61 19.82 -10.82
CA THR A 217 -10.46 18.69 -10.39
C THR A 217 -10.73 17.68 -11.50
N GLY A 218 -10.36 17.97 -12.76
CA GLY A 218 -10.50 17.02 -13.88
C GLY A 218 -9.33 16.04 -14.01
N LYS A 219 -9.52 15.03 -14.87
CA LYS A 219 -8.55 13.95 -15.21
C LYS A 219 -7.19 14.51 -15.64
N TYR A 220 -7.21 15.55 -16.46
CA TYR A 220 -6.00 16.15 -17.03
C TYR A 220 -5.56 17.42 -16.29
N PRO A 221 -4.25 17.69 -16.21
CA PRO A 221 -3.73 18.95 -15.69
C PRO A 221 -4.36 20.17 -16.37
N PRO A 222 -4.54 21.29 -15.64
CA PRO A 222 -5.15 22.49 -16.21
C PRO A 222 -4.37 23.01 -17.42
N LYS A 223 -5.09 23.30 -18.50
CA LYS A 223 -4.52 23.90 -19.72
C LYS A 223 -3.83 25.23 -19.39
N ILE A 224 -2.59 25.37 -19.85
CA ILE A 224 -1.80 26.59 -19.68
C ILE A 224 -2.42 27.69 -20.55
N GLN A 225 -2.84 28.79 -19.93
CA GLN A 225 -3.32 29.96 -20.68
C GLN A 225 -2.13 30.72 -21.28
N VAL A 226 -1.97 30.64 -22.60
CA VAL A 226 -0.91 31.34 -23.35
C VAL A 226 -1.14 32.84 -23.51
N ALA A 227 -2.33 33.33 -23.12
CA ALA A 227 -2.68 34.75 -23.12
C ALA A 227 -3.57 35.06 -21.90
N SER A 228 -3.38 36.23 -21.30
CA SER A 228 -4.23 36.67 -20.19
C SER A 228 -5.64 37.05 -20.67
N LYS A 229 -6.68 36.68 -19.91
CA LYS A 229 -8.06 37.15 -20.14
C LYS A 229 -8.20 38.69 -20.10
N TYR A 230 -7.24 39.39 -19.50
CA TYR A 230 -7.20 40.85 -19.42
C TYR A 230 -6.27 41.50 -20.46
N GLU A 231 -5.69 40.70 -21.37
CA GLU A 231 -4.84 41.18 -22.46
C GLU A 231 -5.68 42.02 -23.43
N ARG A 232 -5.50 43.35 -23.38
CA ARG A 232 -6.25 44.29 -24.25
C ARG A 232 -5.63 44.49 -25.63
N ARG A 233 -4.45 43.91 -25.87
CA ARG A 233 -3.74 43.98 -27.15
C ARG A 233 -3.68 42.59 -27.75
N VAL A 234 -4.09 42.45 -29.01
CA VAL A 234 -3.94 41.19 -29.73
C VAL A 234 -2.45 40.89 -29.85
N ASP A 235 -2.00 39.80 -29.24
CA ASP A 235 -0.61 39.36 -29.30
C ASP A 235 -0.25 38.99 -30.74
N THR A 236 0.67 39.74 -31.33
CA THR A 236 1.11 39.63 -32.73
C THR A 236 2.10 38.48 -32.97
N ARG A 237 2.56 37.79 -31.92
CA ARG A 237 3.46 36.62 -32.04
C ARG A 237 2.69 35.42 -32.57
N SER A 238 3.38 34.57 -33.35
CA SER A 238 2.82 33.32 -33.89
C SER A 238 2.51 32.32 -32.76
N TYR A 239 1.68 31.31 -33.05
CA TYR A 239 1.38 30.26 -32.06
C TYR A 239 2.64 29.52 -31.63
N ASP A 240 3.52 29.16 -32.57
CA ASP A 240 4.78 28.47 -32.27
C ASP A 240 5.72 29.30 -31.37
N ASP A 241 5.79 30.63 -31.59
CA ASP A 241 6.60 31.51 -30.73
C ASP A 241 6.02 31.61 -29.31
N LYS A 242 4.69 31.54 -29.18
CA LYS A 242 4.02 31.51 -27.86
C LYS A 242 4.22 30.16 -27.18
N LYS A 243 4.11 29.07 -27.93
CA LYS A 243 4.31 27.70 -27.43
C LYS A 243 5.72 27.51 -26.88
N LYS A 244 6.74 27.96 -27.63
CA LYS A 244 8.15 27.91 -27.22
C LYS A 244 8.48 28.67 -25.93
N LEU A 245 7.69 29.67 -25.54
CA LEU A 245 7.86 30.36 -24.26
C LEU A 245 7.48 29.49 -23.05
N PHE A 246 6.67 28.45 -23.28
CA PHE A 246 6.21 27.52 -22.26
C PHE A 246 6.82 26.11 -22.43
N GLU A 247 7.50 25.83 -23.53
CA GLU A 247 8.31 24.61 -23.75
C GLU A 247 9.70 24.77 -23.10
N GLY A 248 10.18 23.74 -22.39
CA GLY A 248 11.55 23.70 -21.85
C GLY A 248 11.74 24.22 -20.41
N GLY A 249 10.67 24.52 -19.67
CA GLY A 249 10.76 24.89 -18.26
C GLY A 249 10.93 23.71 -17.30
N TYR A 250 10.38 22.55 -17.64
CA TYR A 250 10.43 21.36 -16.78
C TYR A 250 11.79 20.66 -16.88
N ASP A 251 12.29 20.44 -18.09
CA ASP A 251 13.58 19.76 -18.32
C ASP A 251 14.75 20.55 -17.74
N THR A 252 14.69 21.88 -17.80
CA THR A 252 15.69 22.75 -17.18
C THR A 252 15.64 22.66 -15.65
N LEU A 253 14.46 22.64 -15.04
CA LEU A 253 14.29 22.44 -13.59
C LEU A 253 14.73 21.04 -13.14
N LEU A 254 14.44 20.01 -13.94
CA LEU A 254 14.85 18.64 -13.69
C LEU A 254 16.38 18.51 -13.76
N ALA A 255 17.00 19.10 -14.79
CA ALA A 255 18.45 19.15 -14.94
C ALA A 255 19.12 19.89 -13.77
N GLU A 256 18.60 21.04 -13.35
CA GLU A 256 19.10 21.77 -12.18
C GLU A 256 18.97 20.96 -10.87
N TYR A 257 17.84 20.26 -10.69
CA TYR A 257 17.61 19.39 -9.54
C TYR A 257 18.57 18.21 -9.52
N ASN A 258 18.75 17.53 -10.65
CA ASN A 258 19.68 16.42 -10.82
C ASN A 258 21.13 16.86 -10.60
N GLU A 259 21.52 18.02 -11.14
CA GLU A 259 22.87 18.57 -10.91
C GLU A 259 23.10 18.88 -9.42
N LYS A 260 22.09 19.41 -8.72
CA LYS A 260 22.15 19.67 -7.28
C LYS A 260 22.29 18.38 -6.46
N LEU A 261 21.51 17.35 -6.78
CA LEU A 261 21.63 16.04 -6.15
C LEU A 261 23.01 15.43 -6.40
N TRP A 262 23.50 15.49 -7.64
CA TRP A 262 24.83 15.01 -8.01
C TRP A 262 25.93 15.72 -7.23
N LYS A 263 25.88 17.06 -7.14
CA LYS A 263 26.81 17.86 -6.33
C LYS A 263 26.77 17.43 -4.86
N GLN A 264 25.58 17.27 -4.29
CA GLN A 264 25.42 16.84 -2.90
C GLN A 264 26.00 15.44 -2.65
N LYS A 265 25.72 14.48 -3.53
CA LYS A 265 26.25 13.10 -3.44
C LYS A 265 27.76 13.05 -3.62
N THR A 266 28.27 13.82 -4.56
CA THR A 266 29.71 13.96 -4.81
C THR A 266 30.41 14.57 -3.60
N GLU A 267 29.87 15.63 -3.01
CA GLU A 267 30.40 16.20 -1.76
C GLU A 267 30.41 15.20 -0.61
N GLN A 268 29.33 14.42 -0.43
CA GLN A 268 29.27 13.37 0.57
C GLN A 268 30.32 12.29 0.33
N PHE A 269 30.48 11.86 -0.93
CA PHE A 269 31.49 10.88 -1.33
C PHE A 269 32.91 11.40 -1.09
N MET A 270 33.18 12.66 -1.39
CA MET A 270 34.49 13.30 -1.16
C MET A 270 34.81 13.49 0.32
N LYS A 271 33.78 13.70 1.15
CA LYS A 271 33.88 13.78 2.62
C LYS A 271 34.04 12.41 3.29
N ARG A 272 33.91 11.28 2.56
CA ARG A 272 34.10 9.96 3.17
C ARG A 272 35.56 9.77 3.57
N ASN A 273 35.76 9.22 4.75
CA ASN A 273 37.08 8.72 5.15
C ASN A 273 37.46 7.58 4.21
N LYS A 274 38.43 7.81 3.31
CA LYS A 274 39.01 6.77 2.46
C LYS A 274 39.77 5.82 3.37
N THR A 275 39.11 4.76 3.84
CA THR A 275 39.79 3.66 4.51
C THR A 275 40.70 3.02 3.46
N LYS A 276 42.01 3.23 3.60
CA LYS A 276 42.98 2.42 2.86
C LYS A 276 42.65 0.97 3.19
N LEU A 277 42.40 0.14 2.18
CA LEU A 277 42.26 -1.30 2.40
C LEU A 277 43.46 -1.73 3.28
N PRO A 278 43.23 -2.53 4.34
CA PRO A 278 44.33 -3.00 5.17
C PRO A 278 45.42 -3.56 4.27
N LYS A 279 46.64 -3.01 4.37
CA LYS A 279 47.79 -3.51 3.61
C LYS A 279 47.90 -4.99 3.99
N TRP A 280 47.64 -5.87 3.02
CA TRP A 280 47.67 -7.31 3.22
C TRP A 280 49.12 -7.69 3.54
N PHE A 281 49.43 -7.76 4.83
CA PHE A 281 50.73 -8.21 5.34
C PHE A 281 50.71 -9.74 5.35
N GLY A 282 51.11 -10.33 4.22
CA GLY A 282 51.27 -11.77 4.08
C GLY A 282 51.37 -12.19 2.63
N GLU A 283 52.17 -13.21 2.35
CA GLU A 283 52.31 -13.77 1.01
C GLU A 283 50.94 -14.11 0.43
N ARG A 284 50.69 -13.63 -0.80
CA ARG A 284 49.52 -13.98 -1.60
C ARG A 284 49.37 -15.51 -1.57
N PRO A 285 48.24 -16.08 -1.11
CA PRO A 285 48.06 -17.53 -1.08
C PRO A 285 48.30 -18.11 -2.48
N GLY A 286 49.43 -18.78 -2.68
CA GLY A 286 49.83 -19.34 -3.98
C GLY A 286 51.28 -19.12 -4.42
N LYS A 287 52.08 -18.25 -3.77
CA LYS A 287 53.52 -18.19 -4.06
C LYS A 287 54.24 -19.42 -3.49
N LYS A 288 54.99 -20.14 -4.34
CA LYS A 288 55.86 -21.25 -3.93
C LYS A 288 57.29 -20.74 -3.70
N PRO A 289 58.09 -21.40 -2.85
CA PRO A 289 59.48 -21.01 -2.61
C PRO A 289 60.27 -21.10 -3.93
N GLY A 290 60.79 -19.96 -4.40
CA GLY A 290 61.68 -19.90 -5.58
C GLY A 290 61.21 -19.03 -6.76
N ASP A 291 60.05 -18.38 -6.71
CA ASP A 291 59.69 -17.36 -7.71
C ASP A 291 60.48 -16.06 -7.45
N PRO A 292 61.05 -15.42 -8.49
CA PRO A 292 61.86 -14.21 -8.35
C PRO A 292 61.05 -13.08 -7.69
N GLU A 293 61.73 -12.29 -6.85
CA GLU A 293 61.16 -11.07 -6.26
C GLU A 293 60.68 -10.15 -7.37
N SER A 294 59.37 -9.90 -7.42
CA SER A 294 58.84 -8.79 -8.21
C SER A 294 59.41 -7.50 -7.62
N PRO A 295 60.03 -6.62 -8.43
CA PRO A 295 60.74 -5.45 -7.96
C PRO A 295 59.90 -4.57 -7.03
N GLU A 296 60.19 -4.63 -5.74
CA GLU A 296 59.72 -3.67 -4.74
C GLU A 296 60.74 -2.53 -4.72
N GLY A 297 60.45 -1.42 -5.40
CA GLY A 297 61.35 -0.27 -5.38
C GLY A 297 61.16 0.79 -6.46
N GLU A 298 59.95 1.30 -6.68
CA GLU A 298 59.75 2.70 -7.09
C GLU A 298 58.52 3.25 -6.36
N GLU A 299 58.75 3.65 -5.11
CA GLU A 299 57.98 4.71 -4.46
C GLU A 299 58.63 6.04 -4.90
N ASP A 300 57.79 7.01 -5.29
CA ASP A 300 58.09 8.44 -5.51
C ASP A 300 58.97 8.87 -6.70
N VAL A 301 58.38 9.01 -7.89
CA VAL A 301 58.74 10.11 -8.82
C VAL A 301 57.50 10.69 -9.51
N LYS A 302 57.21 11.95 -9.14
CA LYS A 302 56.62 13.05 -9.93
C LYS A 302 55.34 12.83 -10.76
N ALA A 303 54.40 13.74 -10.47
CA ALA A 303 53.51 14.33 -11.46
C ALA A 303 54.26 14.84 -12.69
N ALA A 304 53.88 14.38 -13.89
CA ALA A 304 53.62 15.17 -15.10
C ALA A 304 53.35 14.24 -16.30
N ALA A 305 52.22 14.48 -16.97
CA ALA A 305 51.88 14.27 -18.38
C ALA A 305 52.71 13.31 -19.26
N GLU A 306 52.03 12.32 -19.86
CA GLU A 306 52.01 11.91 -21.28
C GLU A 306 51.24 10.56 -21.33
N ASP A 307 49.98 10.54 -21.75
CA ASP A 307 49.48 10.39 -23.14
C ASP A 307 50.00 9.11 -23.80
N GLU A 308 49.24 8.01 -23.67
CA GLU A 308 49.28 6.87 -24.60
C GLU A 308 47.92 6.14 -24.58
N GLU A 309 47.05 6.62 -25.47
CA GLU A 309 46.02 5.94 -26.27
C GLU A 309 45.71 4.45 -25.90
N LEU A 310 44.52 4.22 -25.34
CA LEU A 310 43.85 2.92 -25.36
C LEU A 310 42.48 3.09 -26.01
N GLU A 311 42.34 2.55 -27.21
CA GLU A 311 41.15 2.60 -28.08
C GLU A 311 39.92 1.98 -27.36
N GLU A 312 38.84 2.76 -27.23
CA GLU A 312 37.57 2.34 -26.62
C GLU A 312 36.80 1.40 -27.57
N PRO A 313 36.25 0.28 -27.10
CA PRO A 313 35.36 -0.55 -27.91
C PRO A 313 34.00 0.14 -28.03
N GLN A 314 33.53 0.31 -29.27
CA GLN A 314 32.22 0.84 -29.61
C GLN A 314 31.14 -0.20 -29.19
N PHE A 315 30.26 0.17 -28.27
CA PHE A 315 29.17 -0.67 -27.75
C PHE A 315 27.86 -0.26 -28.45
N GLU A 316 27.10 -1.24 -28.96
CA GLU A 316 25.78 -1.10 -29.61
C GLU A 316 24.69 -0.82 -28.55
N GLU A 317 24.79 0.33 -27.86
CA GLU A 317 23.88 0.75 -26.76
C GLU A 317 22.60 1.43 -27.28
N GLU A 318 22.60 1.91 -28.54
CA GLU A 318 21.49 2.66 -29.16
C GLU A 318 20.28 1.79 -29.55
N GLU A 319 20.47 0.50 -29.83
CA GLU A 319 19.37 -0.41 -30.25
C GLU A 319 18.60 -1.00 -29.05
N GLU A 320 19.23 -1.11 -27.86
CA GLU A 320 18.57 -1.60 -26.63
C GLU A 320 17.73 -0.50 -25.94
N GLU A 321 18.11 0.79 -26.05
CA GLU A 321 17.30 1.90 -25.52
C GLU A 321 16.03 2.16 -26.36
N GLU A 322 16.06 1.99 -27.69
CA GLU A 322 14.84 2.13 -28.52
C GLU A 322 13.82 0.99 -28.27
N GLU A 323 14.27 -0.24 -28.01
CA GLU A 323 13.34 -1.34 -27.64
C GLU A 323 12.74 -1.18 -26.23
N GLU A 324 13.48 -0.63 -25.26
CA GLU A 324 12.93 -0.33 -23.92
C GLU A 324 11.93 0.85 -23.95
N GLU A 325 12.15 1.88 -24.78
CA GLU A 325 11.19 2.98 -24.93
C GLU A 325 9.89 2.54 -25.63
N GLU A 326 9.96 1.66 -26.66
CA GLU A 326 8.75 1.13 -27.30
C GLU A 326 7.94 0.19 -26.38
N GLU A 327 8.59 -0.60 -25.51
CA GLU A 327 7.87 -1.41 -24.50
C GLU A 327 7.23 -0.56 -23.40
N GLU A 328 7.85 0.55 -22.97
CA GLU A 328 7.24 1.47 -21.99
C GLU A 328 6.03 2.22 -22.59
N GLU A 329 6.08 2.66 -23.85
CA GLU A 329 4.94 3.32 -24.52
C GLU A 329 3.75 2.36 -24.68
N GLU A 330 3.98 1.09 -25.05
CA GLU A 330 2.91 0.08 -25.13
C GLU A 330 2.28 -0.24 -23.76
N GLU A 331 3.06 -0.17 -22.67
CA GLU A 331 2.54 -0.42 -21.32
C GLU A 331 1.75 0.77 -20.77
N GLU A 332 2.10 2.01 -21.15
CA GLU A 332 1.31 3.20 -20.84
C GLU A 332 -0.01 3.23 -21.62
N GLU A 333 -0.01 2.95 -22.93
CA GLU A 333 -1.26 2.91 -23.72
C GLU A 333 -2.26 1.85 -23.20
N LYS A 334 -1.77 0.69 -22.75
CA LYS A 334 -2.64 -0.35 -22.15
C LYS A 334 -3.24 0.07 -20.81
N LYS A 335 -2.47 0.78 -19.97
CA LYS A 335 -2.98 1.33 -18.70
C LYS A 335 -3.98 2.46 -18.91
N GLU A 336 -3.76 3.30 -19.93
CA GLU A 336 -4.73 4.34 -20.30
C GLU A 336 -6.04 3.73 -20.80
N GLY A 337 -5.98 2.68 -21.63
CA GLY A 337 -7.17 1.98 -22.13
C GLY A 337 -7.96 1.24 -21.05
N GLU A 338 -7.29 0.62 -20.07
CA GLU A 338 -7.98 0.00 -18.92
C GLU A 338 -8.65 1.04 -18.02
N GLY A 339 -8.01 2.21 -17.83
CA GLY A 339 -8.57 3.31 -17.05
C GLY A 339 -9.75 4.02 -17.74
N GLU A 340 -9.77 4.07 -19.07
CA GLU A 340 -10.95 4.56 -19.81
C GLU A 340 -12.15 3.60 -19.70
N GLY A 341 -11.92 2.28 -19.71
CA GLY A 341 -12.99 1.30 -19.50
C GLY A 341 -13.59 1.32 -18.09
N GLU A 342 -12.77 1.53 -17.05
CA GLU A 342 -13.28 1.66 -15.67
C GLU A 342 -14.04 2.99 -15.46
N GLU A 343 -13.65 4.08 -16.13
CA GLU A 343 -14.39 5.35 -16.05
C GLU A 343 -15.72 5.30 -16.82
N GLU A 344 -15.78 4.62 -17.98
CA GLU A 344 -17.05 4.41 -18.70
C GLU A 344 -18.02 3.51 -17.90
N GLU A 345 -17.53 2.47 -17.20
CA GLU A 345 -18.37 1.65 -16.31
C GLU A 345 -18.89 2.44 -15.08
N GLU A 346 -18.09 3.34 -14.49
CA GLU A 346 -18.55 4.20 -13.39
C GLU A 346 -19.57 5.25 -13.84
N GLU A 347 -19.45 5.81 -15.06
CA GLU A 347 -20.44 6.74 -15.61
C GLU A 347 -21.77 6.04 -15.95
N GLU A 348 -21.73 4.81 -16.47
CA GLU A 348 -22.95 4.01 -16.72
C GLU A 348 -23.67 3.63 -15.41
N GLU A 349 -22.95 3.29 -14.33
CA GLU A 349 -23.55 3.02 -13.02
C GLU A 349 -24.18 4.27 -12.38
N GLU A 350 -23.57 5.46 -12.53
CA GLU A 350 -24.16 6.71 -12.03
C GLU A 350 -25.43 7.10 -12.82
N GLU A 351 -25.47 6.88 -14.14
CA GLU A 351 -26.68 7.12 -14.94
C GLU A 351 -27.82 6.13 -14.57
N GLU A 352 -27.52 4.86 -14.30
CA GLU A 352 -28.54 3.89 -13.84
C GLU A 352 -29.09 4.24 -12.44
N GLU A 353 -28.25 4.72 -11.51
CA GLU A 353 -28.73 5.18 -10.18
C GLU A 353 -29.61 6.43 -10.29
N GLU A 354 -29.30 7.37 -11.19
CA GLU A 354 -30.14 8.56 -11.41
C GLU A 354 -31.49 8.19 -12.06
N GLU A 355 -31.53 7.24 -12.99
CA GLU A 355 -32.79 6.74 -13.58
C GLU A 355 -33.66 6.02 -12.54
N GLU A 356 -33.08 5.22 -11.63
CA GLU A 356 -33.84 4.57 -10.54
C GLU A 356 -34.40 5.59 -9.54
N GLU A 357 -33.65 6.65 -9.19
CA GLU A 357 -34.15 7.71 -8.31
C GLU A 357 -35.30 8.51 -8.97
N GLU A 358 -35.23 8.78 -10.29
CA GLU A 358 -36.32 9.44 -11.01
C GLU A 358 -37.58 8.56 -11.10
N GLU A 359 -37.43 7.24 -11.32
CA GLU A 359 -38.58 6.30 -11.30
C GLU A 359 -39.22 6.21 -9.91
N GLU A 360 -38.44 6.20 -8.82
CA GLU A 360 -38.98 6.22 -7.45
C GLU A 360 -39.72 7.52 -7.13
N GLU A 361 -39.21 8.68 -7.58
CA GLU A 361 -39.91 9.97 -7.42
C GLU A 361 -41.22 10.03 -8.22
N GLU A 362 -41.26 9.50 -9.45
CA GLU A 362 -42.49 9.42 -10.25
C GLU A 362 -43.53 8.47 -9.64
N GLU A 363 -43.12 7.32 -9.07
CA GLU A 363 -44.03 6.42 -8.35
C GLU A 363 -44.59 7.04 -7.06
N GLU A 364 -43.79 7.82 -6.32
CA GLU A 364 -44.28 8.55 -5.14
C GLU A 364 -45.28 9.66 -5.51
N GLU A 365 -45.09 10.34 -6.65
CA GLU A 365 -46.05 11.35 -7.14
C GLU A 365 -47.35 10.74 -7.68
N GLU A 366 -47.34 9.51 -8.20
CA GLU A 366 -48.57 8.81 -8.62
C GLU A 366 -49.39 8.22 -7.45
N GLU A 367 -48.77 8.02 -6.27
CA GLU A 367 -49.45 7.51 -5.07
C GLU A 367 -50.11 8.60 -4.17
N GLU A 368 -49.83 9.90 -4.37
CA GLU A 368 -50.52 11.05 -3.73
C GLU A 368 -51.75 11.56 -4.50
#